data_AF-A0A252DD77-F1
#
_entry.id   AF-A0A252DD77-F1
#
_cell.length_a   1.000
_cell.length_b   1.000
_cell.length_c   1.000
_cell.angle_alpha   90.00
_cell.angle_beta   90.00
_cell.angle_gamma   90.00
#
_symmetry.space_group_name_H-M   'P 1'
#
loop_
_entity.id
_entity.type
_entity.pdbx_description
1 polymer ?
#
loop_
_entity_poly.entity_id
_entity_poly.type
_entity_poly.pdbx_seq_one_letter_code
_entity_poly.pdbx_strand_id
1 'polypeptide(L)'
;MWLKYGVDEEEQLVCIDDITRGKTLLKCPYCQGGLIAKKGKVKEHHFAHNAETCRPVANREFPTLPLYDNFNIQLSGKDLAQLKLLWQEYGSKNYPIDYHLVFPSLIKAGVLHKNVYTVPSAYEFSNLGKIPVRALELIHFNQVQEPLLLKRLLKLELDFEHAKHKKSSDLAYRLTDLRLYRAQLKRILSCILYFLEIQTNKGTLYKIGVTQRPIVNRLAEVEIDLLRHYQTVVIKVLGIWQHRGNVELYFKHRYQEFNYPIGSLTEYYKFDTKEIKIVLSDLEQMQPKSLSQVEIDILQENSRLIKIAV
;
A
#
# COMPACT_ATOMS: atom_id res chain seq x y z
N MET A 1 11.58 8.67 -3.25
CA MET A 1 10.55 7.77 -3.77
C MET A 1 10.80 7.57 -5.26
N TRP A 2 10.49 6.39 -5.82
CA TRP A 2 10.93 6.00 -7.16
C TRP A 2 9.78 5.98 -8.20
N LEU A 3 10.13 6.12 -9.48
CA LEU A 3 9.19 6.00 -10.60
C LEU A 3 8.76 4.53 -10.78
N LYS A 4 7.48 4.21 -10.52
CA LYS A 4 6.94 2.83 -10.61
C LYS A 4 6.27 2.50 -11.94
N TYR A 5 6.07 3.48 -12.82
CA TYR A 5 5.42 3.28 -14.12
C TYR A 5 6.23 3.89 -15.26
N GLY A 6 6.25 3.19 -16.39
CA GLY A 6 6.65 3.72 -17.69
C GLY A 6 5.44 3.80 -18.64
N VAL A 7 5.61 4.45 -19.78
CA VAL A 7 4.63 4.39 -20.89
C VAL A 7 5.17 3.59 -22.05
N ASP A 8 4.33 2.80 -22.70
CA ASP A 8 4.67 2.07 -23.93
C ASP A 8 4.40 2.93 -25.20
N GLU A 9 4.47 2.30 -26.37
CA GLU A 9 4.25 2.96 -27.67
C GLU A 9 2.80 3.40 -27.88
N GLU A 10 1.85 2.79 -27.16
CA GLU A 10 0.41 3.11 -27.19
C GLU A 10 0.02 4.11 -26.09
N GLU A 11 1.02 4.74 -25.46
CA GLU A 11 0.90 5.62 -24.30
C GLU A 11 0.23 4.97 -23.06
N GLN A 12 0.21 3.65 -22.98
CA GLN A 12 -0.36 2.93 -21.83
C GLN A 12 0.65 2.85 -20.69
N LEU A 13 0.15 3.00 -19.46
CA LEU A 13 0.99 2.95 -18.27
C LEU A 13 1.28 1.50 -17.89
N VAL A 14 2.57 1.14 -17.88
CA VAL A 14 3.06 -0.19 -17.51
C VAL A 14 3.75 -0.11 -16.16
N CYS A 15 3.30 -0.93 -15.20
CA CYS A 15 3.90 -1.00 -13.87
C CYS A 15 5.23 -1.75 -13.90
N ILE A 16 6.19 -1.31 -13.07
CA ILE A 16 7.47 -1.97 -12.92
C ILE A 16 7.31 -3.45 -12.58
N ASP A 17 6.32 -3.81 -11.76
CA ASP A 17 6.08 -5.18 -11.32
C ASP A 17 5.78 -6.14 -12.48
N ASP A 18 5.23 -5.63 -13.59
CA ASP A 18 4.72 -6.45 -14.70
C ASP A 18 5.77 -6.73 -15.78
N ILE A 19 6.98 -6.19 -15.65
CA ILE A 19 8.06 -6.34 -16.64
C ILE A 19 9.30 -7.04 -16.06
N THR A 20 10.15 -7.55 -16.94
CA THR A 20 11.43 -8.14 -16.53
C THR A 20 12.47 -7.07 -16.21
N ARG A 21 13.52 -7.46 -15.46
CA ARG A 21 14.65 -6.57 -15.14
C ARG A 21 15.45 -6.26 -16.42
N GLY A 22 15.92 -5.02 -16.55
CA GLY A 22 16.88 -4.65 -17.59
C GLY A 22 16.43 -3.49 -18.47
N LYS A 23 16.96 -3.43 -19.69
CA LYS A 23 16.57 -2.43 -20.69
C LYS A 23 15.12 -2.67 -21.11
N THR A 24 14.38 -1.59 -21.35
CA THR A 24 12.98 -1.66 -21.77
C THR A 24 12.75 -0.73 -22.95
N LEU A 25 11.65 -0.94 -23.67
CA LEU A 25 11.15 0.02 -24.67
C LEU A 25 10.29 1.12 -24.05
N LEU A 26 10.08 1.07 -22.73
CA LEU A 26 9.23 2.02 -22.02
C LEU A 26 9.90 3.37 -21.89
N LYS A 27 9.08 4.42 -21.93
CA LYS A 27 9.49 5.81 -21.81
C LYS A 27 9.00 6.41 -20.50
N CYS A 28 9.69 7.45 -20.06
CA CYS A 28 9.31 8.23 -18.88
C CYS A 28 8.00 8.99 -19.16
N PRO A 29 6.97 8.86 -18.30
CA PRO A 29 5.69 9.54 -18.50
C PRO A 29 5.77 11.07 -18.39
N TYR A 30 6.90 11.60 -17.92
CA TYR A 30 7.13 13.05 -17.77
C TYR A 30 7.96 13.66 -18.91
N CYS A 31 9.04 12.99 -19.33
CA CYS A 31 10.00 13.55 -20.30
C CYS A 31 10.18 12.71 -21.56
N GLN A 32 9.50 11.55 -21.66
CA GLN A 32 9.62 10.60 -22.77
C GLN A 32 11.02 9.97 -22.95
N GLY A 33 11.95 10.20 -22.02
CA GLY A 33 13.26 9.56 -22.00
C GLY A 33 13.17 8.05 -21.73
N GLY A 34 14.09 7.27 -22.31
CA GLY A 34 14.09 5.81 -22.19
C GLY A 34 14.32 5.32 -20.75
N LEU A 35 13.66 4.23 -20.37
CA LEU A 35 13.70 3.68 -19.03
C LEU A 35 14.39 2.30 -18.96
N ILE A 36 15.01 2.05 -17.79
CA ILE A 36 15.61 0.79 -17.39
C ILE A 36 14.88 0.28 -16.15
N ALA A 37 14.40 -0.95 -16.20
CA ALA A 37 13.77 -1.65 -15.09
C ALA A 37 14.82 -2.10 -14.08
N LYS A 38 14.86 -1.46 -12.91
CA LYS A 38 15.72 -1.80 -11.79
C LYS A 38 14.92 -2.63 -10.79
N LYS A 39 15.10 -3.95 -10.86
CA LYS A 39 14.57 -4.91 -9.88
C LYS A 39 15.72 -5.56 -9.09
N GLY A 40 15.55 -5.66 -7.78
CA GLY A 40 16.55 -6.20 -6.88
C GLY A 40 15.98 -6.51 -5.50
N LYS A 41 16.86 -6.90 -4.57
CA LYS A 41 16.48 -7.28 -3.19
C LYS A 41 16.63 -6.14 -2.18
N VAL A 42 17.36 -5.08 -2.52
CA VAL A 42 17.75 -4.01 -1.58
C VAL A 42 16.88 -2.76 -1.73
N LYS A 43 16.68 -2.30 -2.96
CA LYS A 43 15.85 -1.14 -3.26
C LYS A 43 14.51 -1.61 -3.82
N GLU A 44 13.47 -0.84 -3.54
CA GLU A 44 12.17 -0.99 -4.19
C GLU A 44 12.34 -1.04 -5.71
N HIS A 45 11.51 -1.86 -6.35
CA HIS A 45 11.55 -1.98 -7.81
C HIS A 45 11.11 -0.66 -8.42
N HIS A 46 11.89 -0.17 -9.37
CA HIS A 46 11.61 1.10 -10.04
C HIS A 46 12.18 1.17 -11.44
N PHE A 47 11.72 2.18 -12.17
CA PHE A 47 12.33 2.64 -13.40
C PHE A 47 13.38 3.70 -13.12
N ALA A 48 14.54 3.55 -13.76
CA ALA A 48 15.57 4.56 -13.83
C ALA A 48 15.71 5.06 -15.28
N HIS A 49 16.07 6.32 -15.48
CA HIS A 49 16.39 6.82 -16.81
C HIS A 49 17.66 6.12 -17.34
N ASN A 50 17.71 5.92 -18.66
CA ASN A 50 18.91 5.45 -19.35
C ASN A 50 19.99 6.54 -19.46
N ALA A 51 19.60 7.80 -19.30
CA ALA A 51 20.43 9.00 -19.30
C ALA A 51 20.21 9.78 -17.99
N GLU A 52 20.38 11.11 -18.03
CA GLU A 52 20.13 11.97 -16.89
C GLU A 52 18.66 11.86 -16.40
N THR A 53 18.49 11.85 -15.07
CA THR A 53 17.15 11.80 -14.48
C THR A 53 16.45 13.14 -14.68
N CYS A 54 15.26 13.12 -15.28
CA CYS A 54 14.55 14.37 -15.53
C CYS A 54 14.11 15.07 -14.25
N ARG A 55 14.02 16.41 -14.32
CA ARG A 55 13.66 17.27 -13.18
C ARG A 55 12.38 16.85 -12.43
N PRO A 56 11.28 16.44 -13.10
CA PRO A 56 10.08 15.97 -12.40
C PRO A 56 10.36 14.78 -11.49
N VAL A 57 11.15 13.81 -11.95
CA VAL A 57 11.49 12.60 -11.17
C VAL A 57 12.50 12.91 -10.06
N ALA A 58 13.41 13.85 -10.28
CA ALA A 58 14.44 14.21 -9.30
C ALA A 58 13.90 15.07 -8.15
N ASN A 59 13.02 16.04 -8.45
CA ASN A 59 12.74 17.17 -7.54
C ASN A 59 11.28 17.31 -7.12
N ARG A 60 10.33 16.56 -7.70
CA ARG A 60 8.90 16.64 -7.31
C ARG A 60 8.52 15.49 -6.39
N GLU A 61 7.53 15.75 -5.54
CA GLU A 61 6.83 14.70 -4.82
C GLU A 61 5.94 13.94 -5.81
N PHE A 62 6.13 12.62 -5.87
CA PHE A 62 5.31 11.76 -6.70
C PHE A 62 3.91 11.56 -6.09
N PRO A 63 2.87 11.35 -6.91
CA PRO A 63 1.53 11.09 -6.43
C PRO A 63 1.38 9.64 -5.94
N THR A 64 1.67 9.39 -4.66
CA THR A 64 1.46 8.08 -4.01
C THR A 64 0.08 7.87 -3.45
N LEU A 65 -0.32 6.60 -3.41
CA LEU A 65 -1.41 6.14 -2.57
C LEU A 65 -1.07 6.37 -1.08
N PRO A 66 -1.89 7.13 -0.33
CA PRO A 66 -1.70 7.30 1.10
C PRO A 66 -1.72 5.96 1.83
N LEU A 67 -0.79 5.79 2.79
CA LEU A 67 -0.71 4.61 3.66
C LEU A 67 -0.59 3.28 2.90
N TYR A 68 0.02 3.26 1.70
CA TYR A 68 0.18 2.01 0.94
C TYR A 68 1.55 1.37 1.17
N ASP A 69 2.63 2.10 0.91
CA ASP A 69 4.02 1.62 1.06
C ASP A 69 4.79 2.36 2.18
N ASN A 70 4.15 3.31 2.86
CA ASN A 70 4.71 4.03 3.99
C ASN A 70 3.68 4.19 5.12
N PHE A 71 3.92 3.50 6.23
CA PHE A 71 3.04 3.48 7.41
C PHE A 71 3.51 4.41 8.53
N ASN A 72 4.54 5.24 8.31
CA ASN A 72 5.04 6.19 9.30
C ASN A 72 4.25 7.51 9.31
N ILE A 73 3.30 7.71 8.40
CA ILE A 73 2.37 8.87 8.38
C ILE A 73 3.13 10.20 8.35
N GLN A 74 4.27 10.22 7.67
CA GLN A 74 5.14 11.40 7.53
C GLN A 74 5.64 11.97 8.87
N LEU A 75 5.63 11.18 9.95
CA LEU A 75 6.23 11.58 11.22
C LEU A 75 7.75 11.71 11.10
N SER A 76 8.33 12.66 11.83
CA SER A 76 9.78 12.73 11.98
C SER A 76 10.31 11.51 12.72
N GLY A 77 11.61 11.21 12.58
CA GLY A 77 12.22 10.08 13.30
C GLY A 77 12.08 10.20 14.83
N LYS A 78 12.11 11.43 15.36
CA LYS A 78 11.91 11.71 16.79
C LYS A 78 10.46 11.45 17.22
N ASP A 79 9.50 11.95 16.44
CA ASP A 79 8.08 11.75 16.73
C ASP A 79 7.69 10.27 16.65
N LEU A 80 8.19 9.55 15.64
CA LEU A 80 7.92 8.12 15.51
C LEU A 80 8.52 7.31 16.67
N ALA A 81 9.72 7.66 17.13
CA ALA A 81 10.34 7.01 18.28
C ALA A 81 9.52 7.24 19.56
N GLN A 82 9.07 8.48 19.79
CA GLN A 82 8.21 8.78 20.92
C GLN A 82 6.86 8.06 20.82
N LEU A 83 6.22 8.04 19.65
CA LEU A 83 4.94 7.36 19.45
C LEU A 83 5.05 5.86 19.79
N LYS A 84 6.15 5.21 19.41
CA LYS A 84 6.43 3.81 19.77
C LYS A 84 6.61 3.62 21.28
N LEU A 85 7.33 4.52 21.94
CA LEU A 85 7.50 4.48 23.40
C LEU A 85 6.15 4.64 24.12
N LEU A 86 5.33 5.61 23.70
CA LEU A 86 4.00 5.82 24.26
C LEU A 86 3.08 4.61 24.04
N TRP A 87 3.21 3.93 22.89
CA TRP A 87 2.46 2.71 22.64
C TRP A 87 2.86 1.60 23.61
N GLN A 88 4.16 1.36 23.76
CA GLN A 88 4.68 0.32 24.66
C GLN A 88 4.32 0.55 26.13
N GLU A 89 4.42 1.81 26.59
CA GLU A 89 4.21 2.10 28.00
C GLU A 89 2.75 2.26 28.38
N TYR A 90 1.92 2.77 27.46
CA TYR A 90 0.53 3.14 27.73
C TYR A 90 -0.45 2.46 26.78
N GLY A 91 -0.28 2.64 25.47
CA GLY A 91 -1.25 2.23 24.45
C GLY A 91 -1.56 0.73 24.46
N SER A 92 -0.54 -0.13 24.53
CA SER A 92 -0.69 -1.59 24.55
C SER A 92 -1.31 -2.12 25.84
N LYS A 93 -1.28 -1.33 26.92
CA LYS A 93 -1.88 -1.64 28.22
C LYS A 93 -3.26 -0.98 28.38
N ASN A 94 -3.71 -0.25 27.36
CA ASN A 94 -4.92 0.57 27.38
C ASN A 94 -4.93 1.60 28.53
N TYR A 95 -3.77 2.19 28.82
CA TYR A 95 -3.63 3.22 29.85
C TYR A 95 -3.70 4.63 29.24
N PRO A 96 -4.28 5.59 29.97
CA PRO A 96 -4.30 7.00 29.57
C PRO A 96 -2.89 7.58 29.51
N ILE A 97 -2.60 8.39 28.49
CA ILE A 97 -1.31 9.07 28.33
C ILE A 97 -1.41 10.47 28.94
N ASP A 98 -0.51 10.79 29.87
CA ASP A 98 -0.42 12.12 30.47
C ASP A 98 -0.02 13.18 29.43
N TYR A 99 -0.64 14.36 29.49
CA TYR A 99 -0.39 15.47 28.57
C TYR A 99 1.08 15.91 28.54
N HIS A 100 1.78 15.87 29.66
CA HIS A 100 3.19 16.28 29.75
C HIS A 100 4.14 15.34 28.99
N LEU A 101 3.69 14.13 28.64
CA LEU A 101 4.47 13.13 27.92
C LEU A 101 4.27 13.20 26.40
N VAL A 102 3.35 14.03 25.90
CA VAL A 102 2.95 14.07 24.49
C VAL A 102 3.64 15.24 23.78
N PHE A 103 4.35 14.97 22.67
CA PHE A 103 4.85 16.07 21.85
C PHE A 103 3.71 16.76 21.08
N PRO A 104 3.70 18.10 21.01
CA PRO A 104 2.70 18.85 20.23
C PRO A 104 2.63 18.44 18.75
N SER A 105 3.74 18.00 18.17
CA SER A 105 3.82 17.45 16.80
C SER A 105 2.94 16.22 16.60
N LEU A 106 2.84 15.33 17.59
CA LEU A 106 1.97 14.14 17.54
C LEU A 106 0.48 14.53 17.56
N ILE A 107 0.11 15.54 18.34
CA ILE A 107 -1.25 16.07 18.37
C ILE A 107 -1.58 16.73 17.02
N LYS A 108 -0.67 17.56 16.48
CA LYS A 108 -0.84 18.20 15.18
C LYS A 108 -0.94 17.20 14.04
N ALA A 109 -0.23 16.07 14.12
CA ALA A 109 -0.32 14.99 13.15
C ALA A 109 -1.60 14.15 13.30
N GLY A 110 -2.42 14.37 14.33
CA GLY A 110 -3.67 13.66 14.57
C GLY A 110 -3.49 12.19 14.97
N VAL A 111 -2.28 11.80 15.40
CA VAL A 111 -1.99 10.42 15.84
C VAL A 111 -2.42 10.15 17.28
N LEU A 112 -2.60 11.21 18.07
CA LEU A 112 -3.17 11.17 19.41
C LEU A 112 -4.36 12.14 19.48
N HIS A 113 -5.36 11.79 20.28
CA HIS A 113 -6.50 12.67 20.57
C HIS A 113 -6.75 12.73 22.07
N LYS A 114 -7.27 13.87 22.54
CA LYS A 114 -7.57 14.08 23.94
C LYS A 114 -8.90 13.41 24.30
N ASN A 115 -8.88 12.50 25.26
CA ASN A 115 -10.08 11.99 25.91
C ASN A 115 -10.48 12.95 27.04
N VAL A 116 -11.59 13.65 26.85
CA VAL A 116 -12.13 14.61 27.83
C VAL A 116 -13.00 13.94 28.90
N TYR A 117 -13.33 12.66 28.73
CA TYR A 117 -14.16 11.89 29.64
C TYR A 117 -13.34 11.21 30.76
N THR A 118 -12.01 11.19 30.66
CA THR A 118 -11.14 10.77 31.77
C THR A 118 -10.89 11.93 32.73
N VAL A 119 -10.75 11.63 34.03
CA VAL A 119 -10.37 12.60 35.06
C VAL A 119 -9.09 12.11 35.74
N PRO A 120 -7.93 12.79 35.55
CA PRO A 120 -7.73 13.95 34.66
C PRO A 120 -7.85 13.59 33.17
N SER A 121 -8.09 14.60 32.32
CA SER A 121 -8.14 14.38 30.87
C SER A 121 -6.79 13.89 30.37
N ALA A 122 -6.81 12.88 29.51
CA ALA A 122 -5.61 12.22 29.01
C ALA A 122 -5.64 12.08 27.48
N TYR A 123 -4.56 11.59 26.91
CA TYR A 123 -4.47 11.30 25.48
C TYR A 123 -4.57 9.81 25.20
N GLU A 124 -5.17 9.50 24.06
CA GLU A 124 -5.32 8.15 23.53
C GLU A 124 -4.90 8.11 22.06
N PHE A 125 -4.50 6.92 21.62
CA PHE A 125 -4.16 6.66 20.23
C PHE A 125 -5.39 6.78 19.33
N SER A 126 -5.32 7.64 18.32
CA SER A 126 -6.29 7.61 17.23
C SER A 126 -6.06 6.38 16.37
N ASN A 127 -7.03 6.04 15.51
CA ASN A 127 -6.81 4.97 14.52
C ASN A 127 -5.58 5.24 13.65
N LEU A 128 -5.38 6.50 13.25
CA LEU A 128 -4.19 6.91 12.52
C LEU A 128 -2.91 6.63 13.33
N GLY A 129 -2.87 6.97 14.61
CA GLY A 129 -1.70 6.70 15.47
C GLY A 129 -1.41 5.23 15.75
N LYS A 130 -2.39 4.33 15.59
CA LYS A 130 -2.21 2.88 15.76
C LYS A 130 -1.50 2.23 14.56
N ILE A 131 -1.46 2.88 13.39
CA ILE A 131 -0.87 2.32 12.16
C ILE A 131 0.67 2.16 12.25
N PRO A 132 1.47 3.16 12.66
CA PRO A 132 2.94 3.05 12.68
C PRO A 132 3.42 2.04 13.72
N VAL A 133 2.63 1.83 14.77
CA VAL A 133 2.87 0.90 15.86
C VAL A 133 2.18 -0.46 15.64
N ARG A 134 1.69 -0.72 14.42
CA ARG A 134 1.14 -2.02 13.98
C ARG A 134 -0.12 -2.48 14.74
N ALA A 135 -0.76 -1.58 15.46
CA ALA A 135 -1.85 -1.92 16.37
C ALA A 135 -3.25 -1.83 15.75
N LEU A 136 -3.41 -1.16 14.62
CA LEU A 136 -4.72 -0.99 13.99
C LEU A 136 -5.18 -2.28 13.29
N GLU A 137 -6.38 -2.74 13.60
CA GLU A 137 -7.04 -3.85 12.89
C GLU A 137 -7.32 -3.48 11.42
N LEU A 138 -7.40 -4.50 10.57
CA LEU A 138 -7.57 -4.34 9.12
C LEU A 138 -8.89 -3.67 8.76
N ILE A 139 -9.98 -3.95 9.50
CA ILE A 139 -11.26 -3.26 9.31
C ILE A 139 -11.12 -1.75 9.49
N HIS A 140 -10.49 -1.33 10.59
CA HIS A 140 -10.27 0.08 10.89
C HIS A 140 -9.24 0.73 9.96
N PHE A 141 -8.24 -0.03 9.51
CA PHE A 141 -7.29 0.43 8.52
C PHE A 141 -7.97 0.81 7.20
N ASN A 142 -8.89 -0.03 6.71
CA ASN A 142 -9.67 0.28 5.51
C ASN A 142 -10.52 1.56 5.70
N GLN A 143 -11.16 1.72 6.86
CA GLN A 143 -11.93 2.94 7.19
C GLN A 143 -11.07 4.21 7.20
N VAL A 144 -9.79 4.11 7.56
CA VAL A 144 -8.85 5.24 7.51
C VAL A 144 -8.33 5.47 6.09
N GLN A 145 -7.90 4.42 5.39
CA GLN A 145 -7.19 4.55 4.12
C GLN A 145 -8.12 4.93 2.96
N GLU A 146 -9.29 4.31 2.84
CA GLU A 146 -10.17 4.51 1.68
C GLU A 146 -10.57 5.99 1.48
N PRO A 147 -11.00 6.74 2.50
CA PRO A 147 -11.28 8.17 2.34
C PRO A 147 -10.04 8.99 1.96
N LEU A 148 -8.84 8.60 2.43
CA LEU A 148 -7.59 9.28 2.07
C LEU A 148 -7.22 9.06 0.60
N LEU A 149 -7.48 7.86 0.05
CA LEU A 149 -7.28 7.57 -1.36
C LEU A 149 -8.17 8.47 -2.23
N LEU A 150 -9.46 8.52 -1.93
CA LEU A 150 -10.41 9.35 -2.69
C LEU A 150 -10.15 10.85 -2.53
N LYS A 151 -9.81 11.30 -1.31
CA LYS A 151 -9.45 12.70 -1.06
C LYS A 151 -8.20 13.11 -1.85
N ARG A 152 -7.21 12.22 -1.96
CA ARG A 152 -6.00 12.49 -2.75
C ARG A 152 -6.29 12.51 -4.24
N LEU A 153 -7.14 11.61 -4.75
CA LEU A 153 -7.61 11.64 -6.13
C LEU A 153 -8.27 12.98 -6.46
N LEU A 154 -9.27 13.39 -5.66
CA LEU A 154 -10.00 14.64 -5.86
C LEU A 154 -9.05 15.84 -5.87
N LYS A 155 -8.06 15.87 -4.98
CA LYS A 155 -7.05 16.94 -4.97
C LYS A 155 -6.29 17.03 -6.30
N LEU A 156 -5.85 15.89 -6.85
CA LEU A 156 -5.13 15.86 -8.12
C LEU A 156 -6.01 16.26 -9.31
N GLU A 157 -7.29 15.87 -9.29
CA GLU A 157 -8.28 16.29 -10.30
C GLU A 157 -8.50 17.81 -10.27
N LEU A 158 -8.66 18.39 -9.08
CA LEU A 158 -8.80 19.84 -8.90
C LEU A 158 -7.53 20.60 -9.31
N ASP A 159 -6.35 20.08 -8.94
CA ASP A 159 -5.05 20.66 -9.33
C ASP A 159 -4.89 20.69 -10.87
N PHE A 160 -5.33 19.63 -11.55
CA PHE A 160 -5.33 19.55 -13.02
C PHE A 160 -6.30 20.54 -13.66
N GLU A 161 -7.57 20.56 -13.23
CA GLU A 161 -8.57 21.48 -13.76
C GLU A 161 -8.20 22.95 -13.53
N HIS A 162 -7.60 23.25 -12.37
CA HIS A 162 -7.09 24.60 -12.09
C HIS A 162 -5.96 25.00 -13.04
N ALA A 163 -4.99 24.11 -13.25
CA ALA A 163 -3.88 24.33 -14.18
C ALA A 163 -4.39 24.53 -15.62
N LYS A 164 -5.40 23.76 -16.03
CA LYS A 164 -6.03 23.84 -17.34
C LYS A 164 -6.73 25.18 -17.55
N HIS A 165 -7.57 25.60 -16.59
CA HIS A 165 -8.24 26.91 -16.64
C HIS A 165 -7.23 28.07 -16.71
N LYS A 166 -6.11 27.96 -15.98
CA LYS A 166 -5.05 28.98 -15.97
C LYS A 166 -4.08 28.90 -17.14
N LYS A 167 -4.20 27.90 -18.02
CA LYS A 167 -3.20 27.59 -19.08
C LYS A 167 -1.78 27.53 -18.51
N SER A 168 -1.63 26.89 -17.35
CA SER A 168 -0.36 26.80 -16.63
C SER A 168 0.68 26.02 -17.43
N SER A 169 1.94 26.42 -17.34
CA SER A 169 3.05 25.73 -17.98
C SER A 169 3.32 24.34 -17.40
N ASP A 170 2.80 24.03 -16.21
CA ASP A 170 2.92 22.70 -15.57
C ASP A 170 1.73 21.76 -15.86
N LEU A 171 0.80 22.14 -16.74
CA LEU A 171 -0.42 21.37 -17.05
C LEU A 171 -0.11 19.91 -17.42
N ALA A 172 0.85 19.68 -18.31
CA ALA A 172 1.24 18.34 -18.74
C ALA A 172 1.70 17.48 -17.54
N TYR A 173 2.46 18.06 -16.62
CA TYR A 173 2.90 17.34 -15.43
C TYR A 173 1.76 17.03 -14.46
N ARG A 174 0.77 17.91 -14.32
CA ARG A 174 -0.42 17.66 -13.49
C ARG A 174 -1.27 16.54 -14.08
N LEU A 175 -1.42 16.51 -15.40
CA LEU A 175 -2.08 15.41 -16.10
C LEU A 175 -1.34 14.09 -15.87
N THR A 176 -0.01 14.08 -16.02
CA THR A 176 0.81 12.90 -15.72
C THR A 176 0.64 12.43 -14.27
N ASP A 177 0.66 13.34 -13.30
CA ASP A 177 0.48 13.00 -11.89
C ASP A 177 -0.89 12.33 -11.65
N LEU A 178 -1.96 12.88 -12.24
CA LEU A 178 -3.30 12.31 -12.16
C LEU A 178 -3.38 10.92 -12.82
N ARG A 179 -2.80 10.76 -14.01
CA ARG A 179 -2.75 9.45 -14.71
C ARG A 179 -2.02 8.39 -13.88
N LEU A 180 -0.86 8.74 -13.32
CA LEU A 180 -0.08 7.85 -12.46
C LEU A 180 -0.83 7.46 -11.19
N TYR A 181 -1.53 8.41 -10.57
CA TYR A 181 -2.33 8.13 -9.39
C TYR A 181 -3.50 7.18 -9.70
N ARG A 182 -4.25 7.47 -10.77
CA ARG A 182 -5.36 6.62 -11.23
C ARG A 182 -4.89 5.22 -11.58
N ALA A 183 -3.73 5.06 -12.24
CA ALA A 183 -3.17 3.75 -12.54
C ALA A 183 -2.81 2.96 -11.27
N GLN A 184 -2.21 3.60 -10.27
CA GLN A 184 -1.94 2.96 -8.98
C GLN A 184 -3.23 2.52 -8.28
N LEU A 185 -4.24 3.39 -8.23
CA LEU A 185 -5.54 3.09 -7.62
C LEU A 185 -6.24 1.95 -8.37
N LYS A 186 -6.26 2.00 -9.71
CA LYS A 186 -6.78 0.91 -10.56
C LYS A 186 -6.10 -0.41 -10.23
N ARG A 187 -4.78 -0.43 -10.09
CA ARG A 187 -4.01 -1.64 -9.78
C ARG A 187 -4.45 -2.29 -8.47
N ILE A 188 -4.55 -1.52 -7.37
CA ILE A 188 -4.96 -2.08 -6.08
C ILE A 188 -6.42 -2.52 -6.07
N LEU A 189 -7.30 -1.83 -6.81
CA LEU A 189 -8.71 -2.20 -6.95
C LEU A 189 -8.90 -3.41 -7.85
N SER A 190 -8.04 -3.62 -8.87
CA SER A 190 -8.12 -4.79 -9.75
C SER A 190 -7.61 -6.08 -9.09
N CYS A 191 -6.96 -5.95 -7.92
CA CYS A 191 -6.38 -7.06 -7.20
C CYS A 191 -7.39 -7.73 -6.25
N ILE A 192 -7.27 -9.05 -6.20
CA ILE A 192 -7.88 -9.95 -5.23
C ILE A 192 -6.85 -10.24 -4.14
N LEU A 193 -7.16 -9.94 -2.88
CA LEU A 193 -6.37 -10.39 -1.73
C LEU A 193 -6.73 -11.85 -1.43
N TYR A 194 -5.75 -12.68 -1.13
CA TYR A 194 -5.97 -14.05 -0.68
C TYR A 194 -5.11 -14.38 0.54
N PHE A 195 -5.63 -15.28 1.38
CA PHE A 195 -4.92 -15.83 2.52
C PHE A 195 -4.97 -17.36 2.47
N LEU A 196 -3.80 -17.99 2.61
CA LEU A 196 -3.62 -19.43 2.46
C LEU A 196 -3.10 -20.04 3.75
N GLU A 197 -3.58 -21.24 4.06
CA GLU A 197 -2.94 -22.21 4.93
C GLU A 197 -2.20 -23.21 4.06
N ILE A 198 -0.97 -23.56 4.45
CA ILE A 198 -0.09 -24.41 3.69
C ILE A 198 0.48 -25.45 4.64
N GLN A 199 0.06 -26.70 4.48
CA GLN A 199 0.57 -27.82 5.24
C GLN A 199 1.76 -28.42 4.52
N THR A 200 2.87 -28.58 5.24
CA THR A 200 4.11 -29.16 4.72
C THR A 200 4.59 -30.29 5.62
N ASN A 201 5.57 -31.06 5.15
CA ASN A 201 6.26 -32.06 5.97
C ASN A 201 6.99 -31.48 7.20
N LYS A 202 7.14 -30.15 7.30
CA LYS A 202 7.80 -29.46 8.43
C LYS A 202 6.81 -28.61 9.27
N GLY A 203 5.52 -28.81 9.07
CA GLY A 203 4.45 -28.08 9.77
C GLY A 203 3.68 -27.10 8.87
N THR A 204 2.89 -26.24 9.50
CA THR A 204 1.99 -25.31 8.83
C THR A 204 2.63 -23.95 8.60
N LEU A 205 2.40 -23.39 7.41
CA LEU A 205 2.78 -22.05 7.01
C LEU A 205 1.53 -21.30 6.55
N TYR A 206 1.59 -19.98 6.61
CA TYR A 206 0.53 -19.12 6.09
C TYR A 206 1.09 -18.13 5.08
N LYS A 207 0.29 -17.77 4.08
CA LYS A 207 0.67 -16.79 3.05
C LYS A 207 -0.44 -15.80 2.81
N ILE A 208 -0.09 -14.51 2.85
CA ILE A 208 -0.91 -13.42 2.29
C ILE A 208 -0.35 -13.05 0.92
N GLY A 209 -1.23 -12.66 -0.01
CA GLY A 209 -0.80 -12.06 -1.26
C GLY A 209 -1.96 -11.49 -2.06
N VAL A 210 -1.62 -10.82 -3.16
CA VAL A 210 -2.60 -10.30 -4.11
C VAL A 210 -2.41 -10.93 -5.49
N THR A 211 -3.49 -11.00 -6.25
CA THR A 211 -3.48 -11.45 -7.65
C THR A 211 -4.54 -10.71 -8.46
N GLN A 212 -4.23 -10.39 -9.72
CA GLN A 212 -5.24 -9.97 -10.71
C GLN A 212 -5.72 -11.15 -11.57
N ARG A 213 -5.02 -12.29 -11.48
CA ARG A 213 -5.32 -13.53 -12.21
C ARG A 213 -6.19 -14.45 -11.37
N PRO A 214 -6.89 -15.43 -11.98
CA PRO A 214 -7.62 -16.46 -11.25
C PRO A 214 -6.75 -17.11 -10.16
N ILE A 215 -7.33 -17.28 -8.96
CA ILE A 215 -6.59 -17.78 -7.79
C ILE A 215 -5.93 -19.13 -8.06
N VAL A 216 -6.57 -20.01 -8.84
CA VAL A 216 -6.07 -21.34 -9.21
C VAL A 216 -4.68 -21.27 -9.84
N ASN A 217 -4.46 -20.32 -10.76
CA ASN A 217 -3.16 -20.15 -11.41
C ASN A 217 -2.09 -19.72 -10.39
N ARG A 218 -2.48 -18.88 -9.42
CA ARG A 218 -1.57 -18.44 -8.37
C ARG A 218 -1.24 -19.56 -7.38
N LEU A 219 -2.18 -20.45 -7.07
CA LEU A 219 -1.94 -21.59 -6.19
C LEU A 219 -0.91 -22.56 -6.81
N ALA A 220 -1.01 -22.84 -8.11
CA ALA A 220 -0.05 -23.69 -8.81
C ALA A 220 1.38 -23.12 -8.77
N GLU A 221 1.54 -21.80 -8.95
CA GLU A 221 2.85 -21.13 -8.80
C GLU A 221 3.41 -21.27 -7.38
N VAL A 222 2.58 -21.06 -6.36
CA VAL A 222 2.98 -21.18 -4.95
C VAL A 222 3.40 -22.61 -4.63
N GLU A 223 2.68 -23.60 -5.13
CA GLU A 223 3.02 -25.01 -4.96
C GLU A 223 4.38 -25.34 -5.59
N ILE A 224 4.61 -24.94 -6.85
CA ILE A 224 5.88 -25.15 -7.56
C ILE A 224 7.05 -24.50 -6.80
N ASP A 225 6.87 -23.28 -6.30
CA ASP A 225 7.92 -22.58 -5.56
C ASP A 225 8.24 -23.28 -4.22
N LEU A 226 7.23 -23.80 -3.53
CA LEU A 226 7.42 -24.46 -2.23
C LEU A 226 7.96 -25.89 -2.33
N LEU A 227 7.63 -26.63 -3.39
CA LEU A 227 8.17 -27.99 -3.63
C LEU A 227 9.70 -28.00 -3.80
N ARG A 228 10.32 -26.83 -4.07
CA ARG A 228 11.79 -26.69 -4.05
C ARG A 228 12.39 -26.73 -2.63
N HIS A 229 11.56 -26.57 -1.59
CA HIS A 229 11.98 -26.43 -0.20
C HIS A 229 11.36 -27.50 0.73
N TYR A 230 10.24 -28.09 0.33
CA TYR A 230 9.46 -29.07 1.09
C TYR A 230 9.12 -30.29 0.22
N GLN A 231 8.98 -31.44 0.86
CA GLN A 231 8.65 -32.70 0.16
C GLN A 231 7.16 -32.80 -0.16
N THR A 232 6.33 -32.28 0.75
CA THR A 232 4.87 -32.26 0.61
C THR A 232 4.39 -30.84 0.81
N VAL A 233 3.40 -30.46 0.00
CA VAL A 233 2.74 -29.16 0.04
C VAL A 233 1.26 -29.40 -0.21
N VAL A 234 0.41 -29.04 0.76
CA VAL A 234 -1.05 -29.05 0.61
C VAL A 234 -1.54 -27.65 0.93
N ILE A 235 -2.21 -27.02 -0.03
CA ILE A 235 -2.63 -25.63 0.07
C ILE A 235 -4.14 -25.57 0.26
N LYS A 236 -4.58 -24.85 1.29
CA LYS A 236 -5.98 -24.53 1.56
C LYS A 236 -6.17 -23.02 1.49
N VAL A 237 -7.15 -22.58 0.69
CA VAL A 237 -7.57 -21.19 0.67
C VAL A 237 -8.43 -20.92 1.90
N LEU A 238 -7.98 -20.02 2.77
CA LEU A 238 -8.74 -19.62 3.97
C LEU A 238 -9.65 -18.41 3.70
N GLY A 239 -9.27 -17.53 2.78
CA GLY A 239 -10.10 -16.40 2.40
C GLY A 239 -9.66 -15.71 1.11
N ILE A 240 -10.62 -15.06 0.47
CA ILE A 240 -10.46 -14.28 -0.76
C ILE A 240 -11.28 -13.00 -0.61
N TRP A 241 -10.66 -11.84 -0.86
CA TRP A 241 -11.32 -10.54 -0.79
C TRP A 241 -11.08 -9.75 -2.07
N GLN A 242 -12.14 -9.54 -2.84
CA GLN A 242 -12.13 -8.74 -4.07
C GLN A 242 -11.83 -7.27 -3.76
N HIS A 243 -11.08 -6.62 -4.64
CA HIS A 243 -10.74 -5.19 -4.56
C HIS A 243 -10.01 -4.76 -3.28
N ARG A 244 -9.36 -5.70 -2.58
CA ARG A 244 -8.62 -5.48 -1.32
C ARG A 244 -7.10 -5.51 -1.51
N GLY A 245 -6.60 -5.19 -2.71
CA GLY A 245 -5.16 -5.14 -2.97
C GLY A 245 -4.39 -4.13 -2.11
N ASN A 246 -5.09 -3.15 -1.53
CA ASN A 246 -4.53 -2.14 -0.62
C ASN A 246 -4.07 -2.72 0.73
N VAL A 247 -4.59 -3.87 1.14
CA VAL A 247 -4.39 -4.42 2.49
C VAL A 247 -3.07 -5.17 2.65
N GLU A 248 -2.54 -5.77 1.58
CA GLU A 248 -1.40 -6.70 1.65
C GLU A 248 -0.18 -6.11 2.36
N LEU A 249 0.22 -4.90 1.99
CA LEU A 249 1.40 -4.26 2.57
C LEU A 249 1.18 -3.90 4.04
N TYR A 250 -0.05 -3.52 4.41
CA TYR A 250 -0.37 -3.24 5.81
C TYR A 250 -0.42 -4.52 6.64
N PHE A 251 -0.96 -5.61 6.11
CA PHE A 251 -0.87 -6.93 6.74
C PHE A 251 0.59 -7.32 6.99
N LYS A 252 1.45 -7.15 5.97
CA LYS A 252 2.89 -7.43 6.06
C LYS A 252 3.56 -6.60 7.15
N HIS A 253 3.20 -5.32 7.26
CA HIS A 253 3.69 -4.44 8.32
C HIS A 253 3.17 -4.83 9.71
N ARG A 254 1.86 -5.11 9.84
CA ARG A 254 1.20 -5.45 11.10
C ARG A 254 1.73 -6.74 11.70
N TYR A 255 1.82 -7.80 10.90
CA TYR A 255 2.22 -9.13 11.34
C TYR A 255 3.70 -9.45 11.04
N GLN A 256 4.54 -8.43 10.89
CA GLN A 256 5.94 -8.59 10.51
C GLN A 256 6.72 -9.52 11.45
N GLU A 257 6.38 -9.53 12.75
CA GLU A 257 7.06 -10.36 13.77
C GLU A 257 6.87 -11.88 13.54
N PHE A 258 5.83 -12.26 12.81
CA PHE A 258 5.53 -13.65 12.46
C PHE A 258 6.09 -14.07 11.10
N ASN A 259 6.81 -13.17 10.43
CA ASN A 259 7.38 -13.44 9.12
C ASN A 259 8.37 -14.60 9.18
N TYR A 260 8.21 -15.54 8.27
CA TYR A 260 9.03 -16.74 8.16
C TYR A 260 9.62 -16.82 6.75
N PRO A 261 10.85 -16.32 6.53
CA PRO A 261 11.48 -16.36 5.22
C PRO A 261 11.89 -17.78 4.82
N ILE A 262 11.64 -18.13 3.55
CA ILE A 262 11.96 -19.44 2.97
C ILE A 262 12.86 -19.19 1.75
N GLY A 263 14.17 -19.31 1.93
CA GLY A 263 15.13 -18.96 0.88
C GLY A 263 14.97 -17.51 0.44
N SER A 264 14.52 -17.28 -0.79
CA SER A 264 14.22 -15.95 -1.33
C SER A 264 12.78 -15.48 -1.14
N LEU A 265 11.90 -16.33 -0.60
CA LEU A 265 10.48 -16.03 -0.43
C LEU A 265 10.23 -15.40 0.94
N THR A 266 9.73 -14.16 0.98
CA THR A 266 9.65 -13.34 2.21
C THR A 266 8.24 -13.11 2.73
N GLU A 267 7.29 -13.92 2.28
CA GLU A 267 5.85 -13.63 2.36
C GLU A 267 5.06 -14.80 2.91
N TYR A 268 5.77 -15.60 3.72
CA TYR A 268 5.25 -16.69 4.51
C TYR A 268 5.32 -16.33 5.98
N TYR A 269 4.44 -16.93 6.77
CA TYR A 269 4.27 -16.66 8.18
C TYR A 269 4.13 -17.94 8.97
N LYS A 270 4.55 -17.90 10.24
CA LYS A 270 4.25 -18.92 11.23
C LYS A 270 3.49 -18.29 12.37
N PHE A 271 2.28 -18.79 12.57
CA PHE A 271 1.41 -18.42 13.68
C PHE A 271 1.18 -19.66 14.54
N ASP A 272 1.15 -19.49 15.85
CA ASP A 272 0.66 -20.54 16.74
C ASP A 272 -0.90 -20.61 16.71
N THR A 273 -1.48 -21.49 17.51
CA THR A 273 -2.93 -21.70 17.58
C THR A 273 -3.72 -20.48 18.08
N LYS A 274 -3.13 -19.61 18.89
CA LYS A 274 -3.78 -18.40 19.41
C LYS A 274 -3.65 -17.27 18.38
N GLU A 275 -2.45 -17.06 17.85
CA GLU A 275 -2.15 -16.02 16.87
C GLU A 275 -2.97 -16.18 15.60
N ILE A 276 -3.09 -17.41 15.08
CA ILE A 276 -3.86 -17.63 13.85
C ILE A 276 -5.33 -17.26 14.01
N LYS A 277 -5.92 -17.50 15.18
CA LYS A 277 -7.33 -17.11 15.44
C LYS A 277 -7.49 -15.59 15.40
N ILE A 278 -6.51 -14.85 15.92
CA ILE A 278 -6.51 -13.38 15.87
C ILE A 278 -6.40 -12.90 14.41
N VAL A 279 -5.48 -13.49 13.64
CA VAL A 279 -5.27 -13.14 12.22
C VAL A 279 -6.52 -13.42 11.39
N LEU A 280 -7.15 -14.58 11.58
CA LEU A 280 -8.38 -14.94 10.86
C LEU A 280 -9.53 -14.01 11.23
N SER A 281 -9.71 -13.73 12.52
CA SER A 281 -10.72 -12.76 12.98
C SER A 281 -10.49 -11.37 12.36
N ASP A 282 -9.25 -10.87 12.33
CA ASP A 282 -8.92 -9.56 11.74
C ASP A 282 -9.23 -9.51 10.22
N LEU A 283 -8.95 -10.61 9.51
CA LEU A 283 -9.25 -10.74 8.08
C LEU A 283 -10.76 -10.90 7.80
N GLU A 284 -11.46 -11.70 8.60
CA GLU A 284 -12.90 -11.97 8.46
C GLU A 284 -13.77 -10.74 8.76
N GLN A 285 -13.32 -9.88 9.68
CA GLN A 285 -14.02 -8.63 10.00
C GLN A 285 -13.95 -7.59 8.88
N MET A 286 -13.03 -7.73 7.91
CA MET A 286 -12.99 -6.86 6.75
C MET A 286 -14.27 -7.01 5.93
N GLN A 287 -15.06 -5.94 5.88
CA GLN A 287 -16.26 -5.91 5.05
C GLN A 287 -15.89 -6.10 3.57
N PRO A 288 -16.75 -6.75 2.76
CA PRO A 288 -16.62 -6.75 1.32
C PRO A 288 -16.45 -5.31 0.79
N LYS A 289 -15.49 -5.09 -0.10
CA LYS A 289 -15.26 -3.76 -0.68
C LYS A 289 -16.38 -3.46 -1.67
N SER A 290 -17.27 -2.55 -1.29
CA SER A 290 -18.20 -1.92 -2.23
C SER A 290 -17.48 -0.80 -2.97
N LEU A 291 -17.48 -0.86 -4.29
CA LEU A 291 -16.87 0.17 -5.12
C LEU A 291 -17.84 1.35 -5.29
N SER A 292 -17.35 2.55 -5.03
CA SER A 292 -18.03 3.79 -5.40
C SER A 292 -18.04 3.97 -6.92
N GLN A 293 -18.92 4.84 -7.43
CA GLN A 293 -18.98 5.13 -8.86
C GLN A 293 -17.62 5.60 -9.41
N VAL A 294 -16.90 6.43 -8.65
CA VAL A 294 -15.57 6.92 -9.04
C VAL A 294 -14.57 5.76 -9.21
N GLU A 295 -14.62 4.77 -8.32
CA GLU A 295 -13.76 3.58 -8.40
C GLU A 295 -14.15 2.68 -9.58
N ILE A 296 -15.45 2.52 -9.84
CA ILE A 296 -15.96 1.79 -11.01
C ILE A 296 -15.47 2.47 -12.30
N ASP A 297 -15.56 3.79 -12.40
CA ASP A 297 -15.11 4.55 -13.57
C ASP A 297 -13.60 4.40 -13.79
N ILE A 298 -12.81 4.31 -12.71
CA ILE A 298 -11.36 4.04 -12.79
C ILE A 298 -11.09 2.63 -13.33
N LEU A 299 -11.82 1.62 -12.87
CA LEU A 299 -11.65 0.24 -13.34
C LEU A 299 -12.03 0.07 -14.81
N GLN A 300 -13.13 0.70 -15.23
CA GLN A 300 -13.65 0.62 -16.59
C GLN A 300 -12.88 1.53 -17.58
N GLU A 301 -11.89 2.28 -17.10
CA GLU A 301 -11.23 3.34 -17.88
C GLU A 301 -12.22 4.33 -18.50
N ASN A 302 -13.39 4.47 -17.88
CA ASN A 302 -14.43 5.42 -18.25
C ASN A 302 -13.99 6.82 -17.88
N SER A 303 -13.01 7.31 -18.62
CA SER A 303 -12.50 8.65 -18.53
C SER A 303 -13.46 9.58 -19.26
N ARG A 304 -14.58 9.93 -18.61
CA ARG A 304 -15.34 11.13 -19.01
C ARG A 304 -14.45 12.39 -19.03
N LEU A 305 -13.27 12.34 -18.40
CA LEU A 305 -12.28 13.42 -18.32
C LEU A 305 -11.14 13.37 -19.37
N ILE A 306 -10.94 12.27 -20.12
CA ILE A 306 -9.83 12.17 -21.11
C ILE A 306 -10.31 12.37 -22.56
N LYS A 307 -11.61 12.52 -22.80
CA LYS A 307 -12.13 12.99 -24.10
C LYS A 307 -12.06 14.52 -24.19
N ILE A 308 -10.87 15.10 -24.13
CA ILE A 308 -10.65 16.47 -24.60
C ILE A 308 -9.41 16.45 -25.49
N ALA A 309 -9.70 16.77 -26.75
CA ALA A 309 -8.85 16.71 -27.92
C ALA A 309 -7.45 17.29 -27.74
N VAL A 310 -6.50 16.64 -28.42
CA VAL A 310 -5.26 17.25 -28.93
C VAL A 310 -5.60 18.43 -29.82
#